data_AF-A0A183NWV0-F1
#
_entry.id   AF-A0A183NWV0-F1
#
_cell.length_a   1.000
_cell.length_b   1.000
_cell.length_c   1.000
_cell.angle_alpha   90.00
_cell.angle_beta   90.00
_cell.angle_gamma   90.00
#
_symmetry.space_group_name_H-M   'P 1'
#
loop_
_entity.id
_entity.type
_entity.pdbx_description
1 polymer ?
#
loop_
_entity_poly.entity_id
_entity_poly.type
_entity_poly.pdbx_seq_one_letter_code
_entity_poly.pdbx_strand_id
1 'polypeptide(L)'
;MAQKRTLTSLSSNLTSWTLTDQELKMHVYRKTLQALAYPISSNTPHNFQLFSATSPTYCYECEGLLWGVARQGLRCTECGVKCHDKCKRLLNADCLQRAAEKSLRHGAVDKAQAAMEAIRALIQRRITERSDIFEFLANVFQIDVHSMIHLNALEFAQKSIVAGASQWSAKIAITVKSAQGLIGKDKTGRSDPYVTVQVGKVRKRTKTVLQELNPTWDEKFLLYVL
;
A
#
# COMPACT_ATOMS: atom_id res chain seq x y z
N MET A 1 -28.07 5.83 -29.57
CA MET A 1 -27.95 4.40 -29.26
C MET A 1 -26.47 4.09 -29.02
N ALA A 2 -26.06 3.92 -27.76
CA ALA A 2 -24.68 3.60 -27.40
C ALA A 2 -24.67 2.25 -26.70
N GLN A 3 -23.91 1.31 -27.28
CA GLN A 3 -23.97 -0.12 -27.04
C GLN A 3 -23.52 -0.49 -25.61
N LYS A 4 -24.39 -1.20 -24.88
CA LYS A 4 -24.06 -1.93 -23.65
C LYS A 4 -23.04 -3.03 -23.99
N ARG A 5 -21.82 -2.94 -23.46
CA ARG A 5 -20.88 -4.07 -23.45
C ARG A 5 -21.27 -5.01 -22.31
N THR A 6 -21.99 -6.06 -22.65
CA THR A 6 -22.23 -7.24 -21.82
C THR A 6 -20.92 -7.99 -21.67
N LEU A 7 -20.34 -8.01 -20.46
CA LEU A 7 -19.19 -8.86 -20.14
C LEU A 7 -19.69 -10.20 -19.63
N THR A 8 -19.53 -11.19 -20.49
CA THR A 8 -19.74 -12.62 -20.29
C THR A 8 -19.00 -13.15 -19.05
N SER A 9 -19.65 -14.09 -18.37
CA SER A 9 -19.10 -14.88 -17.27
C SER A 9 -17.82 -15.59 -17.72
N LEU A 10 -16.68 -15.23 -17.16
CA LEU A 10 -15.42 -15.94 -17.38
C LEU A 10 -15.02 -16.69 -16.11
N SER A 11 -14.75 -17.97 -16.34
CA SER A 11 -14.50 -19.04 -15.38
C SER A 11 -13.41 -18.70 -14.36
N SER A 12 -13.64 -19.05 -13.10
CA SER A 12 -12.73 -18.81 -11.97
C SER A 12 -11.74 -19.95 -11.79
N ASN A 13 -10.84 -20.13 -12.75
CA ASN A 13 -9.66 -20.99 -12.55
C ASN A 13 -8.50 -20.11 -12.09
N LEU A 14 -8.35 -19.97 -10.78
CA LEU A 14 -7.11 -19.44 -10.19
C LEU A 14 -6.05 -20.52 -10.36
N THR A 15 -5.14 -20.34 -11.30
CA THR A 15 -3.98 -21.22 -11.46
C THR A 15 -3.10 -21.10 -10.21
N SER A 16 -2.92 -22.23 -9.51
CA SER A 16 -2.00 -22.33 -8.38
C SER A 16 -0.57 -22.40 -8.91
N TRP A 17 0.16 -21.29 -8.84
CA TRP A 17 1.59 -21.27 -9.14
C TRP A 17 2.34 -21.86 -7.93
N THR A 18 2.74 -23.12 -8.01
CA THR A 18 3.65 -23.71 -7.01
C THR A 18 5.08 -23.36 -7.39
N LEU A 19 5.66 -22.35 -6.75
CA LEU A 19 7.09 -22.03 -6.86
C LEU A 19 7.92 -23.17 -6.28
N THR A 20 9.02 -23.52 -6.92
CA THR A 20 10.02 -24.42 -6.33
C THR A 20 10.70 -23.76 -5.12
N ASP A 21 11.28 -24.56 -4.22
CA ASP A 21 11.99 -24.06 -3.04
C ASP A 21 13.13 -23.09 -3.42
N GLN A 22 13.82 -23.35 -4.53
CA GLN A 22 14.89 -22.48 -5.00
C GLN A 22 14.37 -21.16 -5.58
N GLU A 23 13.26 -21.18 -6.31
CA GLU A 23 12.60 -19.96 -6.78
C GLU A 23 12.04 -19.13 -5.62
N LEU A 24 11.46 -19.80 -4.62
CA LEU A 24 10.97 -19.15 -3.41
C LEU A 24 12.11 -18.53 -2.61
N LYS A 25 13.24 -19.24 -2.43
CA LYS A 25 14.44 -18.72 -1.78
C LYS A 25 14.91 -17.43 -2.47
N MET A 26 15.03 -17.44 -3.79
CA MET A 26 15.44 -16.25 -4.56
C MET A 26 14.39 -15.13 -4.51
N HIS A 27 13.10 -15.46 -4.46
CA HIS A 27 12.03 -14.48 -4.32
C HIS A 27 12.10 -13.77 -2.97
N VAL A 28 12.21 -14.54 -1.87
CA VAL A 28 12.33 -14.00 -0.50
C VAL A 28 13.59 -13.15 -0.39
N TYR A 29 14.71 -13.60 -0.95
CA TYR A 29 15.94 -12.82 -0.95
C TYR A 29 15.76 -11.44 -1.60
N ARG A 30 15.21 -11.39 -2.83
CA ARG A 30 14.95 -10.14 -3.55
C ARG A 30 13.99 -9.21 -2.80
N LYS A 31 12.93 -9.78 -2.21
CA LYS A 31 11.95 -9.01 -1.42
C LYS A 31 12.53 -8.48 -0.11
N THR A 32 13.44 -9.22 0.50
CA THR A 32 14.13 -8.79 1.71
C THR A 32 15.11 -7.66 1.40
N LEU A 33 15.88 -7.76 0.31
CA LEU A 33 16.71 -6.65 -0.19
C LEU A 33 15.88 -5.40 -0.47
N GLN A 34 14.73 -5.54 -1.15
CA GLN A 34 13.81 -4.43 -1.41
C GLN A 34 13.33 -3.74 -0.13
N ALA A 35 12.91 -4.52 0.87
CA ALA A 35 12.43 -3.99 2.15
C ALA A 35 13.53 -3.30 2.97
N LEU A 36 14.76 -3.83 2.92
CA LEU A 36 15.90 -3.29 3.68
C LEU A 36 16.59 -2.11 3.00
N ALA A 37 16.58 -2.04 1.66
CA ALA A 37 17.14 -0.95 0.88
C ALA A 37 16.38 0.38 1.07
N TYR A 38 15.06 0.30 1.30
CA TYR A 38 14.22 1.48 1.49
C TYR A 38 13.11 1.19 2.52
N PRO A 39 13.43 1.20 3.83
CA PRO A 39 12.48 0.84 4.87
C PRO A 39 11.57 2.01 5.25
N ILE A 40 10.37 1.64 5.69
CA ILE A 40 9.33 2.58 6.13
C ILE A 40 9.80 3.51 7.26
N SER A 41 10.69 3.04 8.14
CA SER A 41 11.21 3.81 9.28
C SER A 41 12.16 4.95 8.91
N SER A 42 12.71 4.95 7.70
CA SER A 42 13.56 6.02 7.17
C SER A 42 12.86 6.87 6.11
N ASN A 43 11.53 6.83 6.05
CA ASN A 43 10.78 7.64 5.09
C ASN A 43 11.03 9.13 5.31
N THR A 44 11.10 9.87 4.21
CA THR A 44 11.25 11.33 4.24
C THR A 44 10.05 11.95 4.96
N PRO A 45 10.26 12.77 6.02
CA PRO A 45 9.16 13.37 6.76
C PRO A 45 8.37 14.32 5.87
N HIS A 46 7.04 14.32 6.03
CA HIS A 46 6.16 15.23 5.29
C HIS A 46 6.30 16.68 5.80
N ASN A 47 6.36 17.63 4.87
CA ASN A 47 6.32 19.06 5.17
C ASN A 47 4.88 19.57 5.25
N PHE A 48 4.23 19.36 6.40
CA PHE A 48 2.83 19.74 6.61
C PHE A 48 2.64 21.22 6.91
N GLN A 49 1.68 21.84 6.20
CA GLN A 49 1.19 23.18 6.47
C GLN A 49 -0.33 23.17 6.72
N LEU A 50 -0.82 24.17 7.44
CA LEU A 50 -2.26 24.37 7.65
C LEU A 50 -2.96 24.54 6.31
N PHE A 51 -4.07 23.84 6.14
CA PHE A 51 -4.83 23.80 4.90
C PHE A 51 -6.31 24.08 5.17
N SER A 52 -6.89 24.93 4.31
CA SER A 52 -8.33 25.16 4.28
C SER A 52 -8.97 24.50 3.05
N ALA A 53 -9.92 23.59 3.26
CA ALA A 53 -10.62 22.91 2.18
C ALA A 53 -11.71 23.82 1.59
N THR A 54 -11.65 24.10 0.29
CA THR A 54 -12.68 24.87 -0.45
C THR A 54 -13.79 23.99 -1.03
N SER A 55 -13.65 22.66 -0.92
CA SER A 55 -14.63 21.66 -1.34
C SER A 55 -14.57 20.45 -0.39
N PRO A 56 -15.62 19.60 -0.34
CA PRO A 56 -15.64 18.41 0.52
C PRO A 56 -14.39 17.56 0.32
N THR A 57 -13.51 17.56 1.33
CA THR A 57 -12.21 16.90 1.29
C THR A 57 -12.11 15.94 2.46
N TYR A 58 -11.63 14.73 2.23
CA TYR A 58 -11.53 13.69 3.25
C TYR A 58 -10.08 13.48 3.69
N CYS A 59 -9.88 13.16 4.96
CA CYS A 59 -8.60 12.78 5.51
C CYS A 59 -8.13 11.47 4.89
N TYR A 60 -6.85 11.40 4.53
CA TYR A 60 -6.26 10.18 3.95
C TYR A 60 -6.25 9.00 4.93
N GLU A 61 -6.10 9.26 6.23
CA GLU A 61 -5.94 8.21 7.24
C GLU A 61 -7.29 7.63 7.71
N CYS A 62 -8.18 8.49 8.21
CA CYS A 62 -9.43 8.04 8.83
C CYS A 62 -10.65 8.10 7.90
N GLU A 63 -10.47 8.55 6.66
CA GLU A 63 -11.53 8.82 5.68
C GLU A 63 -12.61 9.83 6.16
N GLY A 64 -12.40 10.48 7.31
CA GLY A 64 -13.32 11.48 7.86
C GLY A 64 -13.24 12.81 7.12
N LEU A 65 -14.36 13.54 7.08
CA LEU A 65 -14.43 14.84 6.43
C LEU A 65 -13.53 15.87 7.13
N LEU A 66 -12.76 16.64 6.35
CA LEU A 66 -12.06 17.84 6.77
C LEU A 66 -13.06 19.00 6.74
N TRP A 67 -13.85 19.14 7.81
CA TRP A 67 -14.94 20.10 7.90
C TRP A 67 -14.63 21.23 8.90
N GLY A 68 -15.26 22.40 8.69
CA GLY A 68 -15.07 23.61 9.48
C GLY A 68 -15.02 24.85 8.58
N VAL A 69 -14.92 26.05 9.17
CA VAL A 69 -14.90 27.32 8.41
C VAL A 69 -13.50 27.62 7.82
N ALA A 70 -12.43 27.28 8.55
CA ALA A 70 -11.05 27.43 8.09
C ALA A 70 -10.13 26.42 8.80
N ARG A 71 -8.94 26.15 8.24
CA ARG A 71 -7.88 25.32 8.84
C ARG A 71 -8.37 23.93 9.27
N GLN A 72 -9.16 23.27 8.41
CA GLN A 72 -9.79 21.98 8.71
C GLN A 72 -8.78 20.82 8.78
N GLY A 73 -7.54 21.03 8.34
CA GLY A 73 -6.48 20.04 8.46
C GLY A 73 -5.12 20.51 7.97
N LEU A 74 -4.29 19.53 7.64
CA LEU A 74 -2.93 19.70 7.16
C LEU A 74 -2.81 19.22 5.72
N ARG A 75 -1.94 19.87 4.94
CA ARG A 75 -1.52 19.44 3.61
C ARG A 75 -0.01 19.43 3.52
N CYS A 76 0.56 18.33 3.01
CA CYS A 76 1.99 18.29 2.69
C CYS A 76 2.27 19.12 1.43
N THR A 77 3.26 20.02 1.46
CA THR A 77 3.64 20.85 0.31
C THR A 77 4.19 20.03 -0.84
N GLU A 78 4.94 18.97 -0.51
CA GLU A 78 5.60 18.10 -1.49
C GLU A 78 4.59 17.16 -2.14
N CYS A 79 4.12 16.17 -1.39
CA CYS A 79 3.30 15.09 -1.92
C CYS A 79 1.80 15.43 -2.01
N GLY A 80 1.36 16.53 -1.39
CA GLY A 80 -0.03 16.96 -1.41
C GLY A 80 -1.01 16.12 -0.58
N VAL A 81 -0.53 15.14 0.22
CA VAL A 81 -1.41 14.37 1.12
C VAL A 81 -2.11 15.30 2.10
N LYS A 82 -3.38 15.02 2.38
CA LYS A 82 -4.23 15.81 3.28
C LYS A 82 -4.68 14.94 4.44
N CYS A 83 -4.60 15.46 5.66
CA CYS A 83 -5.02 14.74 6.86
C CYS A 83 -5.50 15.69 7.96
N HIS A 84 -6.20 15.16 8.97
CA HIS A 84 -6.41 15.89 10.23
C HIS A 84 -5.09 16.01 10.99
N ASP A 85 -4.99 17.01 11.87
CA ASP A 85 -3.82 17.19 12.74
C ASP A 85 -3.53 15.94 13.60
N LYS A 86 -4.57 15.36 14.21
CA LYS A 86 -4.48 14.11 14.98
C LYS A 86 -4.03 12.88 14.15
N CYS A 87 -4.24 12.91 12.84
CA CYS A 87 -3.89 11.81 11.95
C CYS A 87 -2.45 11.92 11.40
N LYS A 88 -1.78 13.07 11.58
CA LYS A 88 -0.44 13.35 11.04
C LYS A 88 0.57 12.24 11.31
N ARG A 89 0.58 11.70 12.54
CA ARG A 89 1.54 10.68 13.00
C ARG A 89 1.13 9.25 12.66
N LEU A 90 -0.09 9.03 12.19
CA LEU A 90 -0.63 7.71 11.86
C LEU A 90 -0.46 7.38 10.36
N LEU A 91 -0.11 8.38 9.54
CA LEU A 91 -0.01 8.24 8.10
C LEU A 91 1.07 7.23 7.69
N ASN A 92 0.62 6.12 7.10
CA ASN A 92 1.49 5.18 6.39
C ASN A 92 1.61 5.55 4.90
N ALA A 93 2.14 6.73 4.63
CA ALA A 93 2.24 7.29 3.28
C ALA A 93 3.66 7.80 3.03
N ASP A 94 4.38 7.19 2.08
CA ASP A 94 5.70 7.67 1.68
C ASP A 94 5.58 9.01 0.93
N CYS A 95 6.34 10.02 1.38
CA CYS A 95 6.29 11.36 0.80
C CYS A 95 6.90 11.42 -0.60
N LEU A 96 8.06 10.81 -0.84
CA LEU A 96 8.78 10.89 -2.10
C LEU A 96 8.06 10.10 -3.20
N GLN A 97 7.60 8.89 -2.89
CA GLN A 97 6.81 8.07 -3.81
C GLN A 97 5.56 8.81 -4.28
N ARG A 98 4.80 9.38 -3.34
CA ARG A 98 3.60 10.16 -3.67
C ARG A 98 3.92 11.46 -4.41
N ALA A 99 5.04 12.11 -4.10
CA ALA A 99 5.48 13.30 -4.84
C ALA A 99 5.83 12.97 -6.29
N ALA A 100 6.49 11.83 -6.54
CA ALA A 100 6.77 11.32 -7.88
C ALA A 100 5.48 10.98 -8.63
N GLU A 101 4.58 10.19 -8.02
CA GLU A 101 3.29 9.82 -8.62
C GLU A 101 2.43 11.04 -8.96
N LYS A 102 2.34 12.01 -8.04
CA LYS A 102 1.63 13.28 -8.26
C LYS A 102 2.23 14.04 -9.44
N SER A 103 3.55 14.17 -9.48
CA SER A 103 4.24 14.91 -10.54
C SER A 103 4.04 14.27 -11.91
N LEU A 104 4.09 12.93 -12.00
CA LEU A 104 3.77 12.17 -13.22
C LEU A 104 2.33 12.41 -13.68
N ARG A 105 1.36 12.34 -12.77
CA ARG A 105 -0.07 12.60 -13.10
C ARG A 105 -0.32 14.01 -13.62
N HIS A 106 0.49 14.98 -13.20
CA HIS A 106 0.40 16.37 -13.65
C HIS A 106 1.33 16.72 -14.82
N GLY A 107 2.03 15.74 -15.40
CA GLY A 107 2.95 15.96 -16.52
C GLY A 107 4.25 16.69 -16.16
N ALA A 108 4.55 16.88 -14.87
CA ALA A 108 5.77 17.52 -14.39
C ALA A 108 6.92 16.49 -14.31
N VAL A 109 7.40 16.04 -15.46
CA VAL A 109 8.39 14.96 -15.58
C VAL A 109 9.68 15.26 -14.80
N ASP A 110 10.20 16.49 -14.87
CA ASP A 110 11.43 16.87 -14.17
C ASP A 110 11.29 16.73 -12.64
N LYS A 111 10.14 17.12 -12.09
CA LYS A 111 9.86 16.98 -10.65
C LYS A 111 9.71 15.52 -10.25
N ALA A 112 9.12 14.69 -11.12
CA ALA A 112 9.04 13.26 -10.91
C ALA A 112 10.43 12.62 -10.91
N GLN A 113 11.27 12.97 -11.87
CA GLN A 113 12.66 12.48 -11.96
C GLN A 113 13.49 12.92 -10.76
N ALA A 114 13.36 14.16 -10.29
CA ALA A 114 14.05 14.64 -9.09
C ALA A 114 13.64 13.85 -7.84
N ALA A 115 12.35 13.54 -7.66
CA ALA A 115 11.89 12.71 -6.55
C ALA A 115 12.39 11.26 -6.65
N MET A 116 12.39 10.68 -7.85
CA MET A 116 12.96 9.36 -8.10
C MET A 116 14.46 9.31 -7.80
N GLU A 117 15.20 10.37 -8.16
CA GLU A 117 16.64 10.46 -7.89
C GLU A 117 16.93 10.59 -6.39
N ALA A 118 16.11 11.35 -5.65
CA ALA A 118 16.19 11.39 -4.19
C ALA A 118 15.99 10.00 -3.56
N ILE A 119 15.05 9.20 -4.08
CA ILE A 119 14.86 7.80 -3.64
C ILE A 119 16.11 6.95 -3.94
N ARG A 120 16.69 7.07 -5.14
CA ARG A 120 17.93 6.34 -5.50
C ARG A 120 19.08 6.70 -4.57
N ALA A 121 19.26 7.98 -4.28
CA ALA A 121 20.30 8.45 -3.37
C ALA A 121 20.12 7.89 -1.95
N LEU A 122 18.89 7.84 -1.43
CA LEU A 122 18.59 7.23 -0.12
C LEU A 122 18.91 5.74 -0.10
N ILE A 123 18.54 5.00 -1.16
CA ILE A 123 18.85 3.57 -1.30
C ILE A 123 20.36 3.34 -1.29
N GLN A 124 21.10 4.06 -2.13
CA GLN A 124 22.55 3.90 -2.26
C GLN A 124 23.25 4.25 -0.94
N ARG A 125 22.89 5.37 -0.33
CA ARG A 125 23.40 5.75 1.00
C ARG A 125 23.20 4.65 2.01
N ARG A 126 22.03 4.02 2.04
CA ARG A 126 21.73 2.94 2.98
C ARG A 126 22.54 1.67 2.72
N ILE A 127 22.70 1.28 1.45
CA ILE A 127 23.52 0.12 1.08
C ILE A 127 24.98 0.34 1.51
N THR A 128 25.50 1.56 1.35
CA THR A 128 26.87 1.91 1.75
C THR A 128 27.03 2.06 3.26
N GLU A 129 26.19 2.84 3.93
CA GLU A 129 26.31 3.13 5.37
C GLU A 129 25.97 1.92 6.26
N ARG A 130 25.18 0.97 5.75
CA ARG A 130 24.70 -0.22 6.47
C ARG A 130 24.98 -1.52 5.71
N SER A 131 26.18 -1.63 5.13
CA SER A 131 26.59 -2.83 4.36
C SER A 131 26.50 -4.11 5.19
N ASP A 132 26.73 -4.00 6.52
CA ASP A 132 26.60 -5.06 7.52
C ASP A 132 25.29 -5.87 7.38
N ILE A 133 24.17 -5.17 7.16
CA ILE A 133 22.85 -5.80 7.03
C ILE A 133 22.76 -6.61 5.72
N PHE A 134 23.28 -6.06 4.63
CA PHE A 134 23.18 -6.67 3.30
C PHE A 134 24.13 -7.87 3.17
N GLU A 135 25.32 -7.78 3.77
CA GLU A 135 26.26 -8.89 3.90
C GLU A 135 25.68 -10.02 4.75
N PHE A 136 25.10 -9.69 5.91
CA PHE A 136 24.42 -10.68 6.75
C PHE A 136 23.30 -11.39 5.99
N LEU A 137 22.47 -10.66 5.27
CA LEU A 137 21.41 -11.24 4.45
C LEU A 137 21.97 -12.18 3.37
N ALA A 138 23.03 -11.76 2.68
CA ALA A 138 23.66 -12.58 1.66
C ALA A 138 24.20 -13.90 2.26
N ASN A 139 24.82 -13.84 3.44
CA ASN A 139 25.29 -15.01 4.19
C ASN A 139 24.14 -15.96 4.58
N VAL A 140 23.03 -15.43 5.11
CA VAL A 140 21.83 -16.24 5.46
C VAL A 140 21.31 -17.01 4.25
N PHE A 141 21.34 -16.39 3.07
CA PHE A 141 20.88 -17.00 1.83
C PHE A 141 21.99 -17.77 1.09
N GLN A 142 23.22 -17.83 1.62
CA GLN A 142 24.39 -18.44 0.99
C GLN A 142 24.65 -17.88 -0.42
N ILE A 143 24.56 -16.56 -0.54
CA ILE A 143 24.82 -15.82 -1.78
C ILE A 143 26.07 -14.99 -1.54
N ASP A 144 27.04 -15.07 -2.45
CA ASP A 144 28.21 -14.20 -2.42
C ASP A 144 27.80 -12.76 -2.80
N VAL A 145 28.24 -11.78 -1.98
CA VAL A 145 27.95 -10.35 -2.17
C VAL A 145 28.59 -9.77 -3.42
N HIS A 146 29.69 -10.38 -3.91
CA HIS A 146 30.33 -9.95 -5.15
C HIS A 146 29.77 -10.65 -6.39
N SER A 147 28.87 -11.62 -6.20
CA SER A 147 28.27 -12.35 -7.31
C SER A 147 27.33 -11.48 -8.13
N MET A 148 27.23 -11.78 -9.42
CA MET A 148 26.27 -11.15 -10.33
C MET A 148 24.81 -11.35 -9.86
N ILE A 149 24.53 -12.43 -9.12
CA ILE A 149 23.20 -12.70 -8.54
C ILE A 149 22.83 -11.63 -7.52
N HIS A 150 23.73 -11.29 -6.60
CA HIS A 150 23.52 -10.25 -5.61
C HIS A 150 23.36 -8.87 -6.25
N LEU A 151 24.27 -8.52 -7.16
CA LEU A 151 24.27 -7.23 -7.84
C LEU A 151 22.99 -7.01 -8.65
N ASN A 152 22.55 -8.01 -9.41
CA ASN A 152 21.28 -7.96 -10.15
C ASN A 152 20.06 -7.88 -9.21
N ALA A 153 20.10 -8.54 -8.05
CA ALA A 153 19.02 -8.48 -7.08
C ALA A 153 18.90 -7.09 -6.43
N LEU A 154 20.01 -6.43 -6.12
CA LEU A 154 20.04 -5.04 -5.65
C LEU A 154 19.55 -4.06 -6.73
N GLU A 155 20.00 -4.22 -7.97
CA GLU A 155 19.56 -3.37 -9.09
C GLU A 155 18.05 -3.53 -9.31
N PHE A 156 17.54 -4.75 -9.29
CA PHE A 156 16.10 -5.03 -9.39
C PHE A 156 15.31 -4.39 -8.23
N ALA A 157 15.81 -4.52 -7.00
CA ALA A 157 15.19 -3.90 -5.83
C ALA A 157 15.10 -2.37 -6.01
N GLN A 158 16.20 -1.73 -6.41
CA GLN A 158 16.25 -0.29 -6.66
C GLN A 158 15.26 0.13 -7.76
N LYS A 159 15.25 -0.56 -8.91
CA LYS A 159 14.31 -0.29 -10.01
C LYS A 159 12.86 -0.45 -9.56
N SER A 160 12.55 -1.53 -8.82
CA SER A 160 11.19 -1.80 -8.32
C SER A 160 10.72 -0.75 -7.31
N ILE A 161 11.59 -0.27 -6.41
CA ILE A 161 11.25 0.79 -5.46
C ILE A 161 10.97 2.08 -6.22
N VAL A 162 11.85 2.49 -7.13
CA VAL A 162 11.72 3.76 -7.85
C VAL A 162 10.51 3.80 -8.80
N ALA A 163 10.15 2.67 -9.41
CA ALA A 163 8.95 2.57 -10.24
C ALA A 163 7.64 2.77 -9.43
N GLY A 164 7.68 2.53 -8.12
CA GLY A 164 6.55 2.68 -7.22
C GLY A 164 5.38 1.77 -7.58
N ALA A 165 4.15 2.18 -7.22
CA ALA A 165 2.93 1.44 -7.52
C ALA A 165 2.38 1.71 -8.94
N SER A 166 3.03 2.58 -9.71
CA SER A 166 2.50 3.09 -10.98
C SER A 166 2.37 2.03 -12.10
N GLN A 167 3.05 0.89 -11.97
CA GLN A 167 3.07 -0.19 -12.97
C GLN A 167 2.42 -1.49 -12.49
N TRP A 168 1.73 -1.48 -11.35
CA TRP A 168 1.11 -2.66 -10.77
C TRP A 168 -0.41 -2.64 -10.94
N SER A 169 -0.96 -3.73 -11.48
CA SER A 169 -2.39 -4.02 -11.40
C SER A 169 -2.58 -5.47 -10.94
N ALA A 170 -3.64 -5.72 -10.18
CA ALA A 170 -3.94 -7.06 -9.69
C ALA A 170 -5.43 -7.29 -9.45
N LYS A 171 -5.84 -8.54 -9.66
CA LYS A 171 -7.14 -9.05 -9.26
C LYS A 171 -7.01 -9.71 -7.89
N ILE A 172 -7.70 -9.16 -6.90
CA ILE A 172 -7.68 -9.66 -5.53
C ILE A 172 -8.97 -10.44 -5.26
N ALA A 173 -8.82 -11.68 -4.80
CA ALA A 173 -9.90 -12.50 -4.29
C ALA A 173 -9.86 -12.50 -2.76
N ILE A 174 -10.82 -11.81 -2.13
CA ILE A 174 -10.92 -11.68 -0.67
C ILE A 174 -12.05 -12.58 -0.18
N THR A 175 -11.74 -13.51 0.71
CA THR A 175 -12.76 -14.34 1.38
C THR A 175 -12.87 -13.88 2.83
N VAL A 176 -14.01 -13.27 3.18
CA VAL A 176 -14.33 -12.92 4.57
C VAL A 176 -14.85 -14.18 5.25
N LYS A 177 -14.01 -14.81 6.07
CA LYS A 177 -14.33 -16.06 6.78
C LYS A 177 -15.22 -15.81 7.99
N SER A 178 -14.65 -15.26 9.06
CA SER A 178 -15.32 -15.08 10.35
C SER A 178 -14.69 -13.94 11.16
N ALA A 179 -15.32 -13.56 12.26
CA ALA A 179 -14.74 -12.71 13.31
C ALA A 179 -14.92 -13.39 14.68
N GLN A 180 -14.19 -12.91 15.68
CA GLN A 180 -14.23 -13.47 17.03
C GLN A 180 -14.12 -12.36 18.07
N GLY A 181 -14.85 -12.49 19.18
CA GLY A 181 -14.77 -11.58 20.32
C GLY A 181 -15.24 -10.15 20.00
N LEU A 182 -16.25 -10.00 19.15
CA LEU A 182 -16.80 -8.68 18.84
C LEU A 182 -17.43 -8.04 20.09
N ILE A 183 -17.39 -6.71 20.15
CA ILE A 183 -18.02 -5.95 21.24
C ILE A 183 -19.54 -5.97 21.03
N GLY A 184 -20.27 -6.35 22.08
CA GLY A 184 -21.73 -6.19 22.14
C GLY A 184 -22.09 -4.71 22.26
N LYS A 185 -22.77 -4.17 21.25
CA LYS A 185 -23.20 -2.77 21.21
C LYS A 185 -24.68 -2.59 21.51
N ASP A 186 -25.47 -3.67 21.47
CA ASP A 186 -26.90 -3.63 21.72
C ASP A 186 -27.21 -3.87 23.21
N LYS A 187 -28.43 -3.50 23.62
CA LYS A 187 -28.93 -3.69 25.00
C LYS A 187 -28.87 -5.14 25.48
N THR A 188 -28.88 -6.09 24.55
CA THR A 188 -28.77 -7.54 24.81
C THR A 188 -27.35 -7.97 25.19
N GLY A 189 -26.36 -7.07 25.10
CA GLY A 189 -24.94 -7.40 25.21
C GLY A 189 -24.38 -8.09 23.98
N ARG A 190 -25.12 -8.15 22.87
CA ARG A 190 -24.71 -8.72 21.58
C ARG A 190 -24.66 -7.65 20.48
N SER A 191 -24.37 -8.06 19.26
CA SER A 191 -24.32 -7.19 18.07
C SER A 191 -24.80 -7.95 16.83
N ASP A 192 -25.22 -7.21 15.80
CA ASP A 192 -25.55 -7.72 14.46
C ASP A 192 -24.44 -7.39 13.44
N PRO A 193 -23.29 -8.09 13.46
CA PRO A 193 -22.12 -7.69 12.67
C PRO A 193 -22.24 -7.96 11.16
N TYR A 194 -21.61 -7.06 10.40
CA TYR A 194 -21.31 -7.23 8.97
C TYR A 194 -19.95 -6.60 8.64
N VAL A 195 -19.32 -7.04 7.55
CA VAL A 195 -18.03 -6.51 7.09
C VAL A 195 -18.22 -5.75 5.79
N THR A 196 -17.57 -4.58 5.67
CA THR A 196 -17.44 -3.87 4.39
C THR A 196 -16.01 -3.93 3.90
N VAL A 197 -15.82 -4.40 2.67
CA VAL A 197 -14.52 -4.46 1.99
C VAL A 197 -14.46 -3.35 0.96
N GLN A 198 -13.47 -2.46 1.08
CA GLN A 198 -13.29 -1.31 0.21
C GLN A 198 -11.90 -1.33 -0.43
N VAL A 199 -11.85 -1.22 -1.75
CA VAL A 199 -10.60 -1.06 -2.53
C VAL A 199 -10.80 0.11 -3.48
N GLY A 200 -10.07 1.20 -3.23
CA GLY A 200 -10.28 2.47 -3.93
C GLY A 200 -11.72 2.96 -3.76
N LYS A 201 -12.44 3.13 -4.87
CA LYS A 201 -13.84 3.58 -4.88
C LYS A 201 -14.86 2.44 -4.81
N VAL A 202 -14.41 1.18 -4.91
CA VAL A 202 -15.31 0.02 -4.92
C VAL A 202 -15.50 -0.47 -3.50
N ARG A 203 -16.76 -0.50 -3.04
CA ARG A 203 -17.15 -1.00 -1.73
C ARG A 203 -18.15 -2.14 -1.87
N LYS A 204 -17.88 -3.26 -1.21
CA LYS A 204 -18.77 -4.43 -1.09
C LYS A 204 -19.02 -4.73 0.38
N ARG A 205 -20.11 -5.43 0.68
CA ARG A 205 -20.47 -5.83 2.06
C ARG A 205 -20.91 -7.27 2.14
N THR A 206 -20.67 -7.90 3.28
CA THR A 206 -21.26 -9.19 3.64
C THR A 206 -22.71 -9.02 4.08
N LYS A 207 -23.40 -10.15 4.22
CA LYS A 207 -24.64 -10.28 4.98
C LYS A 207 -24.39 -9.94 6.44
N THR A 208 -25.47 -9.47 7.09
CA THR A 208 -25.50 -9.28 8.53
C THR A 208 -25.77 -10.62 9.21
N VAL A 209 -24.96 -10.98 10.21
CA VAL A 209 -25.26 -12.09 11.13
C VAL A 209 -25.89 -11.49 12.37
N LEU A 210 -27.02 -12.03 12.84
CA LEU A 210 -27.77 -11.46 13.96
C LEU A 210 -27.27 -11.97 15.29
N GLN A 211 -27.16 -11.09 16.28
CA GLN A 211 -26.89 -11.37 17.69
C GLN A 211 -25.75 -12.37 17.92
N GLU A 212 -24.63 -12.16 17.23
CA GLU A 212 -23.48 -13.04 17.26
C GLU A 212 -22.19 -12.22 17.41
N LEU A 213 -21.36 -12.59 18.37
CA LEU A 213 -20.07 -11.94 18.61
C LEU A 213 -18.90 -12.69 17.97
N ASN A 214 -19.16 -13.91 17.48
CA ASN A 214 -18.21 -14.75 16.75
C ASN A 214 -18.80 -15.20 15.38
N PRO A 215 -19.18 -14.26 14.50
CA PRO A 215 -19.92 -14.57 13.28
C PRO A 215 -19.04 -15.27 12.24
N THR A 216 -19.68 -16.11 11.41
CA THR A 216 -19.10 -16.69 10.20
C THR A 216 -19.89 -16.22 8.97
N TRP A 217 -19.20 -15.71 7.96
CA TRP A 217 -19.79 -15.23 6.70
C TRP A 217 -19.47 -16.14 5.51
N ASP A 218 -18.22 -16.60 5.39
CA ASP A 218 -17.72 -17.37 4.24
C ASP A 218 -18.00 -16.73 2.87
N GLU A 219 -17.95 -15.39 2.79
CA GLU A 219 -18.28 -14.65 1.58
C GLU A 219 -17.03 -14.23 0.79
N LYS A 220 -17.05 -14.47 -0.53
CA LYS A 220 -15.93 -14.15 -1.43
C LYS A 220 -16.23 -12.93 -2.29
N PHE A 221 -15.30 -11.97 -2.30
CA PHE A 221 -15.32 -10.78 -3.12
C PHE A 221 -14.14 -10.77 -4.10
N LEU A 222 -14.42 -10.48 -5.37
CA LEU A 222 -13.40 -10.16 -6.36
C LEU A 222 -13.33 -8.63 -6.53
N LEU A 223 -12.13 -8.08 -6.38
CA LEU A 223 -11.82 -6.66 -6.53
C LEU A 223 -10.58 -6.48 -7.43
N TYR A 224 -10.45 -5.31 -8.03
CA TYR A 224 -9.32 -4.97 -8.92
C TYR A 224 -8.58 -3.78 -8.32
N VAL A 225 -7.26 -3.90 -8.26
CA VAL A 225 -6.33 -2.79 -8.08
C VAL A 225 -5.83 -2.46 -9.47
N LEU A 226 -6.13 -1.26 -9.94
CA LEU A 226 -5.76 -0.73 -11.25
C LEU A 226 -4.70 0.34 -11.12
#